data_AF-A0AAX3QF81-F1
#
_entry.id   AF-A0AAX3QF81-F1
#
_cell.length_a   1.000
_cell.length_b   1.000
_cell.length_c   1.000
_cell.angle_alpha   90.00
_cell.angle_beta   90.00
_cell.angle_gamma   90.00
#
_symmetry.space_group_name_H-M   'P 1'
#
loop_
_entity.id
_entity.type
_entity.pdbx_description
1 polymer ?
#
loop_
_entity_poly.entity_id
_entity_poly.type
_entity_poly.pdbx_seq_one_letter_code
_entity_poly.pdbx_strand_id
1 'polypeptide(L)'
;MKRILRMLPFVIICSFIFIIFPEKSYACDCINVSAEEAFQKNDVVFEGQVIEVGRKEGGGIEVLFEVKKIWKGTNSSQIIVYTNGGDCVFHFVEGGEYLIYSSQRGSEKQLHTNSCSGTKRLDEAGADKVALRQIAKESVPTKKVDLKGEMVSGFSWWQVAIISICLLLIIVFIVRRTRKK
;
A
#
# COMPACT_ATOMS: atom_id res chain seq x y z
N MET A 1 -22.00 45.61 28.79
CA MET A 1 -21.67 45.62 27.34
C MET A 1 -20.27 46.13 27.01
N LYS A 2 -19.78 47.24 27.59
CA LYS A 2 -18.42 47.79 27.28
C LYS A 2 -17.22 46.86 27.59
N ARG A 3 -17.35 45.94 28.56
CA ARG A 3 -16.29 44.95 28.90
C ARG A 3 -16.17 43.81 27.87
N ILE A 4 -17.29 43.39 27.27
CA ILE A 4 -17.31 42.33 26.24
C ILE A 4 -16.71 42.85 24.93
N LEU A 5 -17.02 44.10 24.56
CA LEU A 5 -16.46 44.75 23.37
C LEU A 5 -14.94 44.97 23.46
N ARG A 6 -14.39 45.08 24.68
CA ARG A 6 -12.94 45.24 24.94
C ARG A 6 -12.17 43.92 24.91
N MET A 7 -12.84 42.79 25.12
CA MET A 7 -12.25 41.43 25.03
C MET A 7 -12.31 40.87 23.61
N LEU A 8 -13.22 41.38 22.76
CA LEU A 8 -13.39 40.95 21.37
C LEU A 8 -12.08 40.97 20.53
N PRO A 9 -11.24 42.03 20.53
CA PRO A 9 -9.99 42.02 19.77
C PRO A 9 -8.99 41.00 20.32
N PHE A 10 -8.98 40.75 21.64
CA PHE A 10 -8.09 39.76 22.24
C PHE A 10 -8.48 38.33 21.84
N VAL A 11 -9.79 38.04 21.79
CA VAL A 11 -10.32 36.75 21.31
C VAL A 11 -10.02 36.55 19.82
N ILE A 12 -10.17 37.59 19.00
CA ILE A 12 -9.84 37.54 17.57
C ILE A 12 -8.33 37.30 17.38
N ILE A 13 -7.46 38.01 18.12
CA ILE A 13 -6.01 37.83 18.06
C ILE A 13 -5.61 36.41 18.52
N CYS A 14 -6.16 35.91 19.61
CA CYS A 14 -5.93 34.52 20.06
C CYS A 14 -6.42 33.49 19.03
N SER A 15 -7.58 33.73 18.39
CA SER A 15 -8.10 32.86 17.33
C SER A 15 -7.22 32.86 16.09
N PHE A 16 -6.64 34.00 15.72
CA PHE A 16 -5.71 34.10 14.59
C PHE A 16 -4.36 33.42 14.90
N ILE A 17 -3.88 33.46 16.14
CA ILE A 17 -2.63 32.78 16.55
C ILE A 17 -2.73 31.26 16.36
N PHE A 18 -3.91 30.65 16.55
CA PHE A 18 -4.12 29.22 16.30
C PHE A 18 -4.11 28.83 14.81
N ILE A 19 -4.32 29.77 13.89
CA ILE A 19 -4.37 29.50 12.44
C ILE A 19 -2.96 29.57 11.81
N ILE A 20 -2.01 30.25 12.45
CA ILE A 20 -0.69 30.58 11.87
C ILE A 20 0.36 29.50 12.16
N PHE A 21 0.05 28.49 12.99
CA PHE A 21 0.91 27.31 13.12
C PHE A 21 0.47 26.26 12.09
N PRO A 22 1.12 26.17 10.92
CA PRO A 22 0.90 25.02 10.07
C PRO A 22 1.32 23.79 10.87
N GLU A 23 0.36 22.88 11.12
CA GLU A 23 0.74 21.51 11.38
C GLU A 23 1.60 21.08 10.20
N LYS A 24 2.79 20.53 10.48
CA LYS A 24 3.73 20.12 9.43
C LYS A 24 2.99 19.21 8.47
N SER A 25 2.66 19.70 7.27
CA SER A 25 2.23 18.84 6.19
C SER A 25 3.46 18.03 5.79
N TYR A 26 3.47 16.74 6.11
CA TYR A 26 4.48 15.81 5.60
C TYR A 26 4.16 15.52 4.14
N ALA A 27 4.24 16.55 3.29
CA ALA A 27 4.26 16.36 1.86
C ALA A 27 5.46 15.47 1.51
N CYS A 28 5.29 14.62 0.50
CA CYS A 28 6.35 13.74 0.06
C CYS A 28 7.43 14.54 -0.67
N ASP A 29 8.53 14.88 0.03
CA ASP A 29 9.72 15.47 -0.58
C ASP A 29 10.77 14.37 -0.79
N CYS A 30 10.73 13.75 -1.98
CA CYS A 30 11.68 12.71 -2.33
C CYS A 30 13.00 13.35 -2.79
N ILE A 31 14.10 13.01 -2.13
CA ILE A 31 15.42 13.25 -2.66
C ILE A 31 15.62 12.30 -3.86
N ASN A 32 16.03 12.86 -5.01
CA ASN A 32 16.42 12.03 -6.15
C ASN A 32 17.62 11.16 -5.76
N VAL A 33 17.38 9.86 -5.66
CA VAL A 33 18.40 8.83 -5.37
C VAL A 33 18.80 8.12 -6.66
N SER A 34 20.07 7.79 -6.78
CA SER A 34 20.56 6.97 -7.91
C SER A 34 20.01 5.54 -7.84
N ALA A 35 20.00 4.83 -8.97
CA ALA A 35 19.57 3.43 -9.01
C ALA A 35 20.46 2.54 -8.13
N GLU A 36 21.75 2.85 -8.07
CA GLU A 36 22.75 2.20 -7.24
C GLU A 36 22.47 2.43 -5.75
N GLU A 37 22.22 3.67 -5.33
CA GLU A 37 21.87 3.99 -3.93
C GLU A 37 20.54 3.35 -3.53
N ALA A 38 19.52 3.43 -4.39
CA ALA A 38 18.24 2.76 -4.17
C ALA A 38 18.43 1.23 -4.05
N PHE A 39 19.29 0.64 -4.88
CA PHE A 39 19.62 -0.78 -4.82
C PHE A 39 20.31 -1.17 -3.52
N GLN A 40 21.22 -0.34 -3.00
CA GLN A 40 21.89 -0.61 -1.72
C GLN A 40 20.93 -0.48 -0.54
N LYS A 41 20.07 0.55 -0.54
CA LYS A 41 19.15 0.88 0.56
C LYS A 41 17.98 -0.10 0.70
N ASN A 42 17.56 -0.74 -0.39
CA ASN A 42 16.41 -1.65 -0.39
C ASN A 42 16.85 -3.11 -0.25
N ASP A 43 16.00 -3.93 0.38
CA ASP A 43 16.29 -5.34 0.66
C ASP A 43 15.99 -6.24 -0.55
N VAL A 44 14.89 -5.95 -1.26
CA VAL A 44 14.40 -6.73 -2.39
C VAL A 44 14.16 -5.82 -3.59
N VAL A 45 14.76 -6.20 -4.72
CA VAL A 45 14.67 -5.47 -5.99
C VAL A 45 14.36 -6.44 -7.12
N PHE A 46 13.30 -6.19 -7.88
CA PHE A 46 12.83 -7.09 -8.93
C PHE A 46 12.02 -6.35 -10.01
N GLU A 47 11.95 -6.93 -11.21
CA GLU A 47 11.00 -6.56 -12.25
C GLU A 47 9.79 -7.50 -12.15
N GLY A 48 8.58 -6.95 -12.12
CA GLY A 48 7.37 -7.73 -11.96
C GLY A 48 6.16 -7.09 -12.62
N GLN A 49 5.16 -7.93 -12.93
CA GLN A 49 3.86 -7.51 -13.41
C GLN A 49 2.85 -7.55 -12.27
N VAL A 50 2.04 -6.51 -12.14
CA VAL A 50 0.95 -6.47 -11.16
C VAL A 50 -0.14 -7.47 -11.56
N ILE A 51 -0.44 -8.40 -10.67
CA ILE A 51 -1.52 -9.37 -10.84
C ILE A 51 -2.82 -8.83 -10.23
N GLU A 52 -2.73 -8.22 -9.05
CA GLU A 52 -3.91 -7.74 -8.32
C GLU A 52 -3.50 -6.62 -7.34
N VAL A 53 -4.39 -5.64 -7.17
CA VAL A 53 -4.22 -4.52 -6.22
C VAL A 53 -5.34 -4.56 -5.18
N GLY A 54 -4.97 -4.80 -3.92
CA GLY A 54 -5.88 -4.90 -2.78
C GLY A 54 -5.74 -3.75 -1.78
N ARG A 55 -6.74 -3.60 -0.92
CA ARG A 55 -6.69 -2.71 0.25
C ARG A 55 -6.54 -3.54 1.52
N LYS A 56 -5.55 -3.19 2.33
CA LYS A 56 -5.32 -3.79 3.65
C LYS A 56 -6.20 -3.13 4.71
N GLU A 57 -6.68 -3.91 5.66
CA GLU A 57 -7.31 -3.35 6.88
C GLU A 57 -6.35 -2.37 7.57
N GLY A 58 -6.85 -1.18 7.91
CA GLY A 58 -6.04 -0.10 8.49
C GLY A 58 -5.50 0.93 7.49
N GLY A 59 -5.88 0.87 6.21
CA GLY A 59 -5.66 1.97 5.25
C GLY A 59 -4.39 1.86 4.40
N GLY A 60 -3.81 0.67 4.28
CA GLY A 60 -2.70 0.38 3.36
C GLY A 60 -3.18 -0.21 2.02
N ILE A 61 -2.29 -0.23 1.03
CA ILE A 61 -2.50 -0.93 -0.23
C ILE A 61 -1.53 -2.12 -0.26
N GLU A 62 -2.02 -3.27 -0.68
CA GLU A 62 -1.21 -4.46 -0.92
C GLU A 62 -1.28 -4.82 -2.41
N VAL A 63 -0.16 -5.21 -2.98
CA VAL A 63 -0.05 -5.45 -4.42
C VAL A 63 0.67 -6.76 -4.64
N LEU A 64 0.01 -7.66 -5.35
CA LEU A 64 0.58 -8.94 -5.75
C LEU A 64 1.27 -8.79 -7.10
N PHE A 65 2.52 -9.22 -7.16
CA PHE A 65 3.32 -9.25 -8.36
C PHE A 65 3.63 -10.67 -8.81
N GLU A 66 3.58 -10.89 -10.11
CA GLU A 66 4.29 -11.97 -10.78
C GLU A 66 5.69 -11.48 -11.15
N VAL A 67 6.70 -12.13 -10.58
CA VAL A 67 8.11 -11.74 -10.70
C VAL A 67 8.67 -12.25 -12.02
N LYS A 68 9.26 -11.35 -12.82
CA LYS A 68 9.89 -11.69 -14.11
C LYS A 68 11.40 -11.77 -14.00
N LYS A 69 12.02 -10.81 -13.30
CA LYS A 69 13.47 -10.77 -13.06
C LYS A 69 13.76 -10.34 -11.65
N ILE A 70 14.81 -10.90 -11.07
CA ILE A 70 15.25 -10.60 -9.72
C ILE A 70 16.64 -9.99 -9.79
N TRP A 71 16.80 -8.84 -9.15
CA TRP A 71 18.07 -8.15 -8.98
C TRP A 71 18.65 -8.34 -7.58
N LYS A 72 17.79 -8.47 -6.55
CA LYS A 72 18.22 -8.62 -5.15
C LYS A 72 17.16 -9.30 -4.27
N GLY A 73 17.62 -10.12 -3.32
CA GLY A 73 16.90 -10.40 -2.07
C GLY A 73 15.73 -11.38 -2.11
N THR A 74 15.42 -12.02 -3.25
CA THR A 74 14.31 -12.98 -3.35
C THR A 74 14.61 -14.11 -4.36
N ASN A 75 13.79 -15.16 -4.35
CA ASN A 75 13.77 -16.22 -5.35
C ASN A 75 12.34 -16.69 -5.72
N SER A 76 11.32 -16.03 -5.18
CA SER A 76 9.91 -16.39 -5.33
C SER A 76 9.33 -15.91 -6.66
N SER A 77 8.44 -16.70 -7.27
CA SER A 77 7.71 -16.32 -8.50
C SER A 77 6.64 -15.27 -8.27
N GLN A 78 6.09 -15.19 -7.05
CA GLN A 78 5.16 -14.15 -6.66
C GLN A 78 5.56 -13.51 -5.35
N ILE A 79 5.27 -12.22 -5.23
CA ILE A 79 5.61 -11.39 -4.07
C ILE A 79 4.47 -10.41 -3.82
N ILE A 80 4.06 -10.28 -2.55
CA ILE A 80 3.17 -9.21 -2.09
C ILE A 80 4.04 -8.05 -1.59
N VAL A 81 3.79 -6.86 -2.11
CA VAL A 81 4.43 -5.61 -1.66
C VAL A 81 3.36 -4.66 -1.16
N TYR A 82 3.62 -4.05 -0.01
CA TYR A 82 2.74 -3.09 0.62
C TYR A 82 3.17 -1.66 0.30
N THR A 83 2.21 -0.77 0.14
CA THR A 83 2.46 0.66 0.14
C THR A 83 1.53 1.35 1.14
N ASN A 84 2.06 2.37 1.81
CA ASN A 84 1.30 3.10 2.82
C ASN A 84 0.23 3.94 2.11
N GLY A 85 -0.92 4.13 2.75
CA GLY A 85 -1.83 5.22 2.39
C GLY A 85 -1.21 6.59 2.73
N GLY A 86 -1.58 7.63 1.98
CA GLY A 86 -1.15 9.02 2.22
C GLY A 86 -0.28 9.61 1.10
N ASP A 87 0.49 10.65 1.43
CA ASP A 87 1.14 11.53 0.45
C ASP A 87 2.31 10.88 -0.34
N CYS A 88 2.92 9.82 0.20
CA CYS A 88 4.04 9.08 -0.42
C CYS A 88 3.64 7.73 -1.03
N VAL A 89 2.36 7.53 -1.31
CA VAL A 89 1.87 6.28 -1.89
C VAL A 89 2.42 6.10 -3.31
N PHE A 90 2.81 4.87 -3.66
CA PHE A 90 3.08 4.52 -5.06
C PHE A 90 1.82 3.88 -5.66
N HIS A 91 1.34 4.43 -6.77
CA HIS A 91 0.13 3.93 -7.44
C HIS A 91 0.47 2.86 -8.47
N PHE A 92 0.02 1.63 -8.20
CA PHE A 92 0.12 0.51 -9.11
C PHE A 92 -1.15 0.34 -9.93
N VAL A 93 -0.99 -0.14 -11.17
CA VAL A 93 -2.08 -0.47 -12.09
C VAL A 93 -1.98 -1.95 -12.43
N GLU A 94 -3.11 -2.66 -12.33
CA GLU A 94 -3.20 -4.08 -12.69
C GLU A 94 -2.73 -4.34 -14.12
N GLY A 95 -1.99 -5.43 -14.32
CA GLY A 95 -1.35 -5.78 -15.58
C GLY A 95 -0.12 -4.93 -15.93
N GLY A 96 0.14 -3.84 -15.21
CA GLY A 96 1.31 -2.99 -15.41
C GLY A 96 2.61 -3.67 -15.00
N GLU A 97 3.70 -3.30 -15.67
CA GLU A 97 5.06 -3.79 -15.39
C GLU A 97 5.90 -2.71 -14.71
N TYR A 98 6.64 -3.10 -13.69
CA TYR A 98 7.39 -2.18 -12.84
C TYR A 98 8.79 -2.73 -12.53
N LEU A 99 9.71 -1.82 -12.24
CA LEU A 99 10.93 -2.10 -11.47
C LEU A 99 10.65 -1.68 -10.04
N ILE A 100 10.65 -2.65 -9.12
CA ILE A 100 10.25 -2.47 -7.73
C ILE A 100 11.48 -2.47 -6.83
N TYR A 101 11.58 -1.44 -5.99
CA TYR A 101 12.50 -1.36 -4.87
C TYR A 101 11.70 -1.42 -3.57
N SER A 102 12.00 -2.40 -2.72
CA SER A 102 11.25 -2.62 -1.49
C SER A 102 12.16 -2.97 -0.31
N SER A 103 11.75 -2.48 0.86
CA SER A 103 12.44 -2.70 2.14
C SER A 103 11.56 -3.50 3.10
N GLN A 104 12.13 -4.41 3.86
CA GLN A 104 11.45 -5.14 4.92
C GLN A 104 11.14 -4.19 6.09
N ARG A 105 9.90 -4.20 6.57
CA ARG A 105 9.47 -3.44 7.75
C ARG A 105 8.62 -4.29 8.68
N GLY A 106 8.59 -3.88 9.95
CA GLY A 106 7.82 -4.54 11.00
C GLY A 106 8.41 -5.89 11.44
N SER A 107 7.79 -6.49 12.46
CA SER A 107 8.19 -7.79 13.01
C SER A 107 8.01 -8.94 12.02
N GLU A 108 7.03 -8.83 11.12
CA GLU A 108 6.73 -9.82 10.08
C GLU A 108 7.63 -9.67 8.84
N LYS A 109 8.53 -8.68 8.80
CA LYS A 109 9.40 -8.38 7.65
C LYS A 109 8.63 -8.23 6.32
N GLN A 110 7.46 -7.62 6.39
CA GLN A 110 6.65 -7.31 5.22
C GLN A 110 7.42 -6.37 4.28
N LEU A 111 7.31 -6.59 2.97
CA LEU A 111 7.99 -5.75 1.98
C LEU A 111 7.18 -4.50 1.72
N HIS A 112 7.77 -3.34 1.96
CA HIS A 112 7.13 -2.04 1.73
C HIS A 112 7.84 -1.24 0.64
N THR A 113 7.04 -0.53 -0.14
CA THR A 113 7.50 0.44 -1.14
C THR A 113 6.71 1.75 -1.07
N ASN A 114 7.26 2.80 -1.66
CA ASN A 114 6.69 4.15 -1.71
C ASN A 114 7.24 4.92 -2.92
N SER A 115 6.70 6.11 -3.20
CA SER A 115 7.12 6.96 -4.32
C SER A 115 8.59 7.37 -4.28
N CYS A 116 9.23 7.40 -3.10
CA CYS A 116 10.65 7.75 -2.96
C CYS A 116 11.60 6.54 -2.97
N SER A 117 11.08 5.32 -3.14
CA SER A 117 11.90 4.10 -3.07
C SER A 117 12.82 3.89 -4.27
N GLY A 118 12.56 4.57 -5.38
CA GLY A 118 13.13 4.29 -6.70
C GLY A 118 12.22 3.43 -7.58
N THR A 119 11.11 2.90 -7.04
CA THR A 119 10.12 2.14 -7.80
C THR A 119 9.53 2.99 -8.92
N LYS A 120 9.42 2.43 -10.13
CA LYS A 120 8.88 3.10 -11.32
C LYS A 120 8.38 2.09 -12.34
N ARG A 121 7.62 2.58 -13.34
CA ARG A 121 7.15 1.73 -14.45
C ARG A 121 8.33 1.24 -15.28
N LEU A 122 8.20 0.03 -15.84
CA LEU A 122 9.32 -0.63 -16.50
C LEU A 122 9.76 0.07 -17.81
N ASP A 123 8.83 0.74 -18.50
CA ASP A 123 9.08 1.57 -19.68
C ASP A 123 9.87 2.84 -19.35
N GLU A 124 9.81 3.31 -18.10
CA GLU A 124 10.57 4.46 -17.60
C GLU A 124 11.91 4.06 -16.94
N ALA A 125 12.12 2.76 -16.69
CA ALA A 125 13.26 2.23 -15.93
C ALA A 125 14.52 1.94 -16.78
N GLY A 126 14.62 2.48 -17.99
CA GLY A 126 15.71 2.16 -18.92
C GLY A 126 17.10 2.45 -18.34
N ALA A 127 17.30 3.64 -17.77
CA ALA A 127 18.56 4.05 -17.15
C ALA A 127 18.90 3.18 -15.92
N ASP A 128 17.92 2.96 -15.03
CA ASP A 128 18.07 2.15 -13.83
C ASP A 128 18.49 0.71 -14.18
N LYS A 129 17.90 0.11 -15.22
CA LYS A 129 18.27 -1.24 -15.66
C LYS A 129 19.70 -1.31 -16.19
N VAL A 130 20.18 -0.27 -16.87
CA VAL A 130 21.58 -0.20 -17.31
C VAL A 130 22.50 -0.13 -16.09
N ALA A 131 22.20 0.73 -15.11
CA ALA A 131 22.93 0.83 -13.85
C ALA A 131 22.94 -0.51 -13.09
N LEU A 132 21.78 -1.14 -12.90
CA LEU A 132 21.65 -2.42 -12.20
C LEU A 132 22.48 -3.54 -12.84
N ARG A 133 22.57 -3.59 -14.18
CA ARG A 133 23.40 -4.58 -14.90
C ARG A 133 24.90 -4.43 -14.64
N GLN A 134 25.37 -3.24 -14.28
CA GLN A 134 26.77 -3.01 -13.94
C GLN A 134 27.10 -3.52 -12.52
N ILE A 135 26.11 -3.52 -11.61
CA ILE A 135 26.34 -3.78 -10.19
C ILE A 135 25.76 -5.12 -9.68
N ALA A 136 24.85 -5.73 -10.42
CA ALA A 136 24.15 -6.94 -10.02
C ALA A 136 23.88 -7.88 -11.21
N LYS A 137 23.85 -9.19 -10.92
CA LYS A 137 23.48 -10.21 -11.90
C LYS A 137 21.98 -10.50 -11.80
N GLU A 138 21.25 -10.24 -12.88
CA GLU A 138 19.83 -10.62 -12.96
C GLU A 138 19.67 -12.15 -12.88
N SER A 139 18.59 -12.58 -12.24
CA SER A 139 18.18 -13.98 -12.13
C SER A 139 16.67 -14.12 -12.34
N VAL A 140 16.22 -15.34 -12.62
CA VAL A 140 14.80 -15.67 -12.71
C VAL A 140 14.34 -16.35 -11.42
N PRO A 141 13.04 -16.23 -11.04
CA PRO A 141 12.50 -16.95 -9.91
C PRO A 141 12.72 -18.45 -10.02
N THR A 142 13.18 -19.07 -8.94
CA THR A 142 13.38 -20.53 -8.85
C THR A 142 12.35 -21.20 -7.96
N LYS A 143 11.75 -20.45 -7.02
CA LYS A 143 10.72 -20.93 -6.11
C LYS A 143 9.35 -20.51 -6.63
N LYS A 144 8.58 -21.46 -7.16
CA LYS A 144 7.18 -21.20 -7.51
C LYS A 144 6.32 -21.10 -6.24
N VAL A 145 5.56 -20.01 -6.14
CA VAL A 145 4.59 -19.75 -5.08
C VAL A 145 3.32 -19.18 -5.70
N ASP A 146 2.18 -19.47 -5.09
CA ASP A 146 0.87 -18.93 -5.46
C ASP A 146 0.29 -18.17 -4.27
N LEU A 147 0.27 -16.85 -4.37
CA LEU A 147 -0.15 -15.92 -3.32
C LEU A 147 -1.50 -15.26 -3.63
N LYS A 148 -2.20 -15.67 -4.71
CA LYS A 148 -3.52 -15.11 -5.05
C LYS A 148 -4.53 -15.28 -3.92
N GLY A 149 -4.47 -16.40 -3.21
CA GLY A 149 -5.34 -16.66 -2.05
C GLY A 149 -4.94 -15.91 -0.77
N GLU A 150 -3.74 -15.32 -0.73
CA GLU A 150 -3.23 -14.59 0.43
C GLU A 150 -3.53 -13.09 0.38
N MET A 151 -3.95 -12.55 -0.76
CA MET A 151 -4.53 -11.20 -0.83
C MET A 151 -5.88 -11.24 -0.13
N VAL A 152 -5.88 -10.93 1.17
CA VAL A 152 -7.09 -11.06 1.99
C VAL A 152 -8.00 -9.88 1.66
N SER A 153 -8.84 -10.06 0.64
CA SER A 153 -10.01 -9.21 0.41
C SER A 153 -10.81 -9.17 1.72
N GLY A 154 -11.17 -7.97 2.17
CA GLY A 154 -11.76 -7.65 3.48
C GLY A 154 -13.16 -8.23 3.74
N PHE A 155 -13.34 -9.54 3.55
CA PHE A 155 -14.48 -10.30 4.00
C PHE A 155 -13.99 -11.36 4.97
N SER A 156 -14.03 -11.03 6.25
CA SER A 156 -13.79 -12.00 7.30
C SER A 156 -14.79 -13.14 7.12
N TRP A 157 -14.35 -14.39 7.09
CA TRP A 157 -15.24 -15.56 6.95
C TRP A 157 -16.36 -15.58 8.00
N TRP A 158 -16.13 -14.94 9.15
CA TRP A 158 -17.16 -14.73 10.17
C TRP A 158 -18.27 -13.77 9.71
N GLN A 159 -17.98 -12.75 8.91
CA GLN A 159 -19.00 -11.89 8.30
C GLN A 159 -19.88 -12.68 7.33
N VAL A 160 -19.31 -13.61 6.54
CA VAL A 160 -20.09 -14.51 5.66
C VAL A 160 -20.99 -15.41 6.49
N ALA A 161 -20.46 -15.99 7.57
CA ALA A 161 -21.20 -16.86 8.47
C ALA A 161 -22.37 -16.10 9.14
N ILE A 162 -22.13 -14.87 9.62
CA ILE A 162 -23.16 -14.02 10.24
C ILE A 162 -24.28 -13.70 9.24
N ILE A 163 -23.95 -13.28 8.02
CA ILE A 163 -24.94 -12.96 6.98
C ILE A 163 -25.78 -14.19 6.64
N SER A 164 -25.15 -15.35 6.52
CA SER A 164 -25.82 -16.62 6.21
C SER A 164 -26.80 -17.03 7.32
N ILE A 165 -26.41 -16.87 8.59
CA ILE A 165 -27.28 -17.15 9.75
C ILE A 165 -28.46 -16.16 9.79
N CYS A 166 -28.21 -14.87 9.57
CA CYS A 166 -29.28 -13.86 9.53
C CYS A 166 -30.30 -14.15 8.43
N LEU A 167 -29.87 -14.53 7.22
CA LEU A 167 -30.76 -14.92 6.13
C LEU A 167 -31.60 -16.14 6.49
N LEU A 168 -31.01 -17.17 7.11
CA LEU A 168 -31.73 -18.36 7.58
C LEU A 168 -32.81 -18.00 8.61
N LEU A 169 -32.51 -17.13 9.57
CA LEU A 169 -33.47 -16.69 10.59
C LEU A 169 -34.63 -15.89 9.98
N ILE A 170 -34.35 -15.04 8.99
CA ILE A 170 -35.39 -14.29 8.25
C ILE A 170 -36.31 -15.24 7.51
N ILE A 171 -35.76 -16.23 6.80
CA ILE A 171 -36.54 -17.25 6.08
C ILE A 171 -37.44 -18.02 7.06
N VAL A 172 -36.89 -18.49 8.19
CA VAL A 172 -37.66 -19.20 9.22
C VAL A 172 -38.78 -18.32 9.79
N PHE A 173 -38.52 -17.03 10.02
CA PHE A 173 -39.52 -16.08 10.50
C PHE A 173 -40.65 -15.87 9.50
N ILE A 174 -40.33 -15.70 8.20
CA ILE A 174 -41.31 -15.55 7.13
C ILE A 174 -42.19 -16.80 7.02
N VAL A 175 -41.59 -18.00 7.01
CA VAL A 175 -42.33 -19.28 6.93
C VAL A 175 -43.25 -19.49 8.14
N ARG A 176 -42.80 -19.12 9.35
CA ARG A 176 -43.64 -19.17 10.55
C ARG A 176 -44.81 -18.20 10.48
N ARG A 177 -44.63 -17.03 9.86
CA ARG A 177 -45.66 -16.01 9.71
C ARG A 177 -46.69 -16.38 8.64
N THR A 178 -46.27 -17.04 7.55
CA THR A 178 -47.18 -17.50 6.49
C THR A 178 -47.97 -18.74 6.87
N ARG A 179 -47.42 -19.62 7.72
CA ARG A 179 -48.15 -20.79 8.26
C ARG A 179 -49.16 -20.48 9.38
N LYS A 180 -49.11 -19.29 9.97
CA LYS A 180 -50.03 -18.84 11.03
C LYS A 180 -51.21 -17.99 10.51
N LYS A 181 -51.25 -17.69 9.21
CA LYS A 181 -52.42 -17.18 8.51
C LYS A 181 -53.16 -18.36 7.88
#